data_AF-A0A523UBH6-F1
#
_entry.id   AF-A0A523UBH6-F1
#
_cell.length_a   1.000
_cell.length_b   1.000
_cell.length_c   1.000
_cell.angle_alpha   90.00
_cell.angle_beta   90.00
_cell.angle_gamma   90.00
#
_symmetry.space_group_name_H-M   'P 1'
#
loop_
_entity.id
_entity.type
_entity.pdbx_description
1 polymer ?
#
loop_
_entity_poly.entity_id
_entity_poly.type
_entity_poly.pdbx_seq_one_letter_code
_entity_poly.pdbx_strand_id
1 'polypeptide(L)'
;MLERILDFLSFTGFASLYWGNLVMLLVGGVLIYLAIRRRYEPLLLIPIGFGIILANLPLTGLMAAGGEGQPAGLLSYLGLGVHLAIFPP
;
A
#
# COMPACT_ATOMS: atom_id res chain seq x y z
N MET A 1 23.24 -19.50 14.10
CA MET A 1 23.62 -18.10 13.74
C MET A 1 23.37 -17.82 12.26
N LEU A 2 23.98 -18.58 11.32
CA LEU A 2 23.78 -18.36 9.88
C LEU A 2 22.32 -18.46 9.43
N GLU A 3 21.58 -19.46 9.91
CA GLU A 3 20.15 -19.64 9.61
C GLU A 3 19.29 -18.45 10.04
N ARG A 4 19.59 -17.85 11.20
CA ARG A 4 18.85 -16.68 11.69
C ARG A 4 19.09 -15.43 10.87
N ILE A 5 20.27 -15.32 10.26
CA ILE A 5 20.59 -14.24 9.33
C ILE A 5 19.83 -14.44 8.02
N LEU A 6 19.74 -15.69 7.53
CA LEU A 6 18.95 -16.02 6.34
C LEU A 6 17.45 -15.80 6.56
N ASP A 7 16.91 -16.22 7.71
CA ASP A 7 15.52 -15.96 8.10
C ASP A 7 15.24 -14.45 8.12
N PHE A 8 16.14 -13.67 8.73
CA PHE A 8 16.02 -12.22 8.78
C PHE A 8 16.04 -11.57 7.39
N LEU A 9 16.91 -12.06 6.50
CA LEU A 9 16.96 -11.62 5.11
C LEU A 9 15.68 -11.93 4.34
N SER A 10 15.10 -13.12 4.57
CA SER A 10 13.84 -13.54 3.93
C SER A 10 12.61 -12.76 4.40
N PHE A 11 12.61 -12.27 5.64
CA PHE A 11 11.54 -11.40 6.18
C PHE A 11 11.71 -9.91 5.84
N THR A 12 12.70 -9.54 5.05
CA THR A 12 12.82 -8.15 4.62
C THR A 12 11.69 -7.75 3.68
N GLY A 13 11.26 -6.49 3.76
CA GLY A 13 10.30 -5.92 2.83
C GLY A 13 10.73 -6.07 1.37
N PHE A 14 12.04 -6.11 1.09
CA PHE A 14 12.57 -6.33 -0.25
C PHE A 14 12.46 -7.78 -0.73
N ALA A 15 12.66 -8.77 0.16
CA ALA A 15 12.54 -10.19 -0.18
C ALA A 15 11.08 -10.63 -0.43
N SER A 16 10.12 -9.88 0.10
CA SER A 16 8.68 -10.12 -0.03
C SER A 16 8.01 -9.33 -1.15
N LEU A 17 8.77 -8.54 -1.92
CA LEU A 17 8.25 -7.82 -3.09
C LEU A 17 7.89 -8.78 -4.21
N TYR A 18 6.62 -8.82 -4.59
CA TYR A 18 6.20 -9.41 -5.87
C TYR A 18 6.34 -8.42 -7.01
N TRP A 19 6.45 -8.95 -8.24
CA TRP A 19 6.51 -8.14 -9.45
C TRP A 19 5.33 -7.16 -9.59
N GLY A 20 4.12 -7.58 -9.18
CA GLY A 20 2.94 -6.72 -9.17
C GLY A 20 3.09 -5.50 -8.26
N ASN A 21 3.68 -5.66 -7.07
CA ASN A 21 3.94 -4.55 -6.15
C ASN A 21 4.89 -3.53 -6.77
N LEU A 22 5.96 -3.98 -7.44
CA LEU A 22 6.90 -3.09 -8.13
C LEU A 22 6.21 -2.27 -9.22
N VAL A 23 5.36 -2.88 -10.03
CA VAL A 23 4.60 -2.18 -11.08
C VAL A 23 3.69 -1.13 -10.45
N MET A 24 2.94 -1.48 -9.40
CA MET A 24 2.02 -0.54 -8.75
C MET A 24 2.74 0.60 -8.03
N LEU A 25 3.90 0.33 -7.41
CA LEU A 25 4.77 1.36 -6.84
C LEU A 25 5.27 2.34 -7.90
N LEU A 26 5.66 1.84 -9.07
CA LEU A 26 6.03 2.67 -10.21
C LEU A 26 4.84 3.53 -10.69
N VAL A 27 3.65 2.96 -10.80
CA VAL A 27 2.43 3.70 -11.17
C VAL A 27 2.14 4.81 -10.15
N GLY A 28 2.15 4.51 -8.86
CA GLY A 28 1.95 5.51 -7.81
C GLY A 28 2.99 6.63 -7.87
N GLY A 29 4.26 6.29 -8.09
CA GLY A 29 5.34 7.26 -8.30
C GLY A 29 5.16 8.13 -9.55
N VAL A 30 4.70 7.54 -10.66
CA VAL A 30 4.41 8.27 -11.90
C VAL A 30 3.26 9.26 -11.69
N LEU A 31 2.20 8.88 -10.98
CA LEU A 31 1.07 9.77 -10.69
C LEU A 31 1.50 10.95 -9.81
N ILE A 32 2.31 10.70 -8.77
CA ILE A 32 2.90 11.76 -7.94
C ILE A 32 3.82 12.66 -8.78
N TYR A 33 4.62 12.08 -9.67
CA TYR A 33 5.48 12.84 -10.59
C TYR A 33 4.66 13.76 -11.50
N LEU A 34 3.58 13.24 -12.09
CA LEU A 34 2.67 14.03 -12.93
C LEU A 34 2.02 15.16 -12.13
N ALA A 35 1.61 14.90 -10.90
CA ALA A 35 1.03 15.90 -10.01
C ALA A 35 2.00 17.05 -9.69
N ILE A 36 3.26 16.74 -9.38
CA ILE A 36 4.25 17.74 -8.96
C ILE A 36 4.84 18.46 -10.16
N ARG A 37 5.33 17.70 -11.16
CA ARG A 37 6.09 18.26 -12.28
C ARG A 37 5.18 18.89 -13.33
N ARG A 38 4.05 18.24 -13.65
CA ARG A 38 3.13 18.70 -14.69
C ARG A 38 1.90 19.42 -14.13
N ARG A 39 1.74 19.49 -12.80
CA ARG A 39 0.61 20.13 -12.13
C ARG A 39 -0.76 19.65 -12.61
N TYR A 40 -0.84 18.41 -13.07
CA TYR A 40 -2.13 17.77 -13.30
C TYR A 40 -2.77 17.52 -11.94
N GLU A 41 -3.99 18.00 -11.75
CA GLU A 41 -4.85 17.85 -10.55
C GLU A 41 -4.09 17.49 -9.27
N PRO A 42 -3.18 18.36 -8.80
CA PRO A 42 -2.20 17.99 -7.77
C PRO A 42 -2.88 17.63 -6.44
N LEU A 43 -4.03 18.23 -6.19
CA LEU A 43 -4.86 17.98 -5.01
C LEU A 43 -5.42 16.55 -4.98
N LEU A 44 -5.64 15.92 -6.14
CA LEU A 44 -6.21 14.57 -6.26
C LEU A 44 -5.12 13.53 -6.52
N LEU A 45 -4.21 13.79 -7.45
CA LEU A 45 -3.19 12.83 -7.89
C LEU A 45 -2.15 12.53 -6.80
N ILE A 46 -1.82 13.49 -5.92
CA ILE A 46 -0.90 13.25 -4.80
C ILE A 46 -1.51 12.24 -3.80
N PRO A 47 -2.73 12.47 -3.24
CA PRO A 47 -3.38 11.48 -2.38
C PRO A 47 -3.57 10.11 -3.05
N ILE A 48 -3.99 10.07 -4.32
CA ILE A 48 -4.20 8.81 -5.06
C ILE A 48 -2.90 8.04 -5.21
N GLY A 49 -1.83 8.69 -5.70
CA GLY A 49 -0.53 8.06 -5.87
C GLY A 49 0.06 7.59 -4.55
N PHE A 50 -0.12 8.35 -3.46
CA PHE A 50 0.29 7.96 -2.12
C PHE A 50 -0.48 6.73 -1.62
N GLY A 51 -1.81 6.70 -1.81
CA GLY A 51 -2.65 5.55 -1.47
C GLY A 51 -2.24 4.28 -2.21
N ILE A 52 -1.94 4.39 -3.52
CA ILE A 52 -1.43 3.27 -4.33
C ILE A 52 -0.12 2.72 -3.74
N ILE A 53 0.81 3.60 -3.35
CA ILE A 53 2.07 3.19 -2.75
C ILE A 53 1.79 2.43 -1.44
N LEU A 54 1.03 3.01 -0.52
CA LEU A 54 0.75 2.41 0.78
C LEU A 54 0.05 1.05 0.68
N ALA A 55 -0.92 0.91 -0.25
CA ALA A 55 -1.66 -0.33 -0.44
C ALA A 55 -0.79 -1.47 -1.01
N ASN A 56 0.33 -1.15 -1.68
CA ASN A 56 1.19 -2.12 -2.34
C ASN A 56 2.52 -2.37 -1.61
N LEU A 57 2.72 -1.83 -0.40
CA LEU A 57 3.90 -2.13 0.41
C LEU A 57 3.78 -3.52 1.07
N PRO A 58 4.76 -4.43 0.86
CA PRO A 58 4.72 -5.77 1.41
C PRO A 58 4.92 -5.76 2.93
N LEU A 59 4.40 -6.81 3.60
CA LEU A 59 4.54 -7.06 5.04
C LEU A 59 4.03 -5.95 5.98
N THR A 60 3.32 -4.94 5.47
CA THR A 60 2.79 -3.85 6.31
C THR A 60 1.47 -4.20 7.00
N GLY A 61 0.73 -5.19 6.48
CA GLY A 61 -0.59 -5.54 6.99
C GLY A 61 -1.66 -4.46 6.77
N LEU A 62 -1.35 -3.36 6.05
CA LEU A 62 -2.27 -2.23 5.87
C LEU A 62 -3.57 -2.60 5.16
N MET A 63 -3.48 -3.56 4.23
CA MET A 63 -4.60 -4.11 3.45
C MET A 63 -5.01 -5.51 3.94
N ALA A 64 -4.55 -5.94 5.12
CA ALA A 64 -4.91 -7.26 5.64
C ALA A 64 -6.43 -7.34 5.85
N ALA A 65 -7.05 -8.41 5.35
CA ALA A 65 -8.43 -8.73 5.67
C ALA A 65 -8.48 -9.18 7.13
N GLY A 66 -9.31 -8.53 7.95
CA GLY A 66 -9.50 -8.95 9.33
C GLY A 66 -10.20 -10.31 9.37
N GLY A 67 -9.68 -11.22 10.19
CA GLY A 67 -10.18 -12.59 10.32
C GLY A 67 -9.47 -13.34 11.45
N GLU A 68 -10.14 -14.34 12.03
CA GLU A 68 -9.60 -15.23 13.07
C GLU A 68 -8.93 -14.53 14.27
N GLY A 69 -9.64 -13.56 14.86
CA GLY A 69 -9.20 -12.88 16.08
C GLY A 69 -8.10 -11.82 15.87
N GLN A 70 -7.70 -11.55 14.62
CA GLN A 70 -6.76 -10.48 14.27
C GLN A 70 -7.48 -9.28 13.65
N PRO A 71 -7.16 -8.05 14.09
CA PRO A 71 -7.77 -6.84 13.53
C PRO A 71 -7.40 -6.68 12.06
N ALA A 72 -8.31 -6.11 11.26
CA ALA A 72 -8.02 -5.79 9.87
C ALA A 72 -6.97 -4.68 9.76
N GLY A 73 -6.36 -4.55 8.59
CA GLY A 73 -5.48 -3.44 8.28
C GLY A 73 -6.23 -2.10 8.31
N LEU A 74 -5.51 -1.02 8.67
CA LEU A 74 -6.09 0.33 8.72
C LEU A 74 -6.75 0.73 7.38
N LEU A 75 -6.08 0.46 6.25
CA LEU A 75 -6.63 0.80 4.94
C LEU A 75 -7.80 -0.10 4.56
N SER A 76 -7.83 -1.36 5.04
CA SER A 76 -9.00 -2.23 4.90
C SER A 76 -10.23 -1.66 5.62
N TYR A 77 -10.08 -1.13 6.83
CA TYR A 77 -11.17 -0.49 7.56
C TYR A 77 -11.68 0.78 6.86
N LEU A 78 -10.77 1.60 6.33
CA LEU A 78 -11.15 2.78 5.54
C LEU A 78 -11.87 2.36 4.25
N GLY A 79 -11.40 1.32 3.56
CA GLY A 79 -12.08 0.77 2.38
C GLY A 79 -13.48 0.25 2.70
N LEU A 80 -13.67 -0.41 3.84
CA LEU A 80 -14.98 -0.85 4.31
C LEU A 80 -15.94 0.33 4.54
N GLY A 81 -15.45 1.45 5.07
CA GLY A 81 -16.26 2.66 5.23
C GLY A 81 -16.81 3.19 3.91
N VAL A 82 -16.04 3.09 2.82
CA VAL A 82 -16.48 3.44 1.46
C VAL A 82 -17.47 2.40 0.93
N HIS A 83 -17.14 1.10 1.03
CA HIS A 83 -17.96 0.01 0.50
C HIS A 83 -19.32 -0.12 1.19
N LEU A 84 -19.38 0.12 2.49
CA LEU A 84 -20.61 0.11 3.29
C LEU A 84 -21.36 1.45 3.22
N ALA A 85 -20.88 2.42 2.43
CA ALA A 85 -21.42 3.77 2.33
C ALA A 85 -21.60 4.45 3.71
N ILE A 86 -20.68 4.17 4.64
CA ILE A 86 -20.63 4.82 5.95
C ILE A 86 -20.12 6.25 5.80
N PHE A 87 -19.16 6.44 4.89
CA PHE A 87 -18.70 7.79 4.55
C PHE A 87 -19.76 8.51 3.72
N PRO A 88 -20.10 9.76 4.08
CA PRO A 88 -21.01 10.58 3.28
C PRO A 88 -20.39 10.82 1.89
N PRO A 89 -21.24 10.89 0.83
CA PRO A 89 -20.80 11.15 -0.53
C PRO A 89 -20.17 12.53 -0.70
#